data_AF-A0A6C0I7R1-F1
#
_entry.id   AF-A0A6C0I7R1-F1
#
_cell.length_a   1.000
_cell.length_b   1.000
_cell.length_c   1.000
_cell.angle_alpha   90.00
_cell.angle_beta   90.00
_cell.angle_gamma   90.00
#
_symmetry.space_group_name_H-M   'P 1'
#
loop_
_entity.id
_entity.type
_entity.pdbx_description
1 polymer ?
#
loop_
_entity_poly.entity_id
_entity_poly.type
_entity_poly.pdbx_seq_one_letter_code
_entity_poly.pdbx_strand_id
1 'polypeptide(L)'
;MDKLSLIELKKLAKEKKIKQYYILKQAELVALLTMDELPIKYKLEKMTIKELRTVAKDRGLRGFWGLSKEKLTELLFPSHDKKQDHSQTSEHGDPQNEDPNKVLVEITENSLEQRLNNMRLHE
;
A
#
# COMPACT_ATOMS: atom_id res chain seq x y z
N MET A 1 -2.86 -17.11 18.90
CA MET A 1 -3.58 -16.05 18.13
C MET A 1 -4.87 -16.58 17.50
N ASP A 2 -5.18 -17.87 17.67
CA ASP A 2 -6.21 -18.62 16.92
C ASP A 2 -7.65 -18.44 17.41
N LYS A 3 -7.86 -17.62 18.46
CA LYS A 3 -9.19 -17.31 19.01
C LYS A 3 -9.76 -15.97 18.55
N LEU A 4 -8.98 -15.16 17.83
CA LEU A 4 -9.42 -13.85 17.34
C LEU A 4 -10.34 -14.01 16.12
N SER A 5 -11.37 -13.18 16.06
CA SER A 5 -12.27 -13.09 14.91
C SER A 5 -11.54 -12.54 13.68
N LEU A 6 -12.00 -12.91 12.47
CA LEU A 6 -11.47 -12.38 11.21
C LEU A 6 -11.44 -10.84 11.18
N ILE A 7 -12.43 -10.20 11.81
CA ILE A 7 -12.52 -8.74 11.89
C ILE A 7 -11.35 -8.18 12.73
N GLU A 8 -11.07 -8.81 13.86
CA GLU A 8 -9.98 -8.40 14.77
C GLU A 8 -8.61 -8.64 14.13
N LEU A 9 -8.44 -9.78 13.43
CA LEU A 9 -7.24 -10.08 12.66
C LEU A 9 -7.01 -9.03 11.55
N LYS A 10 -8.07 -8.61 10.84
CA LYS A 10 -7.97 -7.54 9.84
C LYS A 10 -7.61 -6.20 10.47
N LYS A 11 -8.15 -5.88 11.66
CA LYS A 11 -7.82 -4.65 12.40
C LYS A 11 -6.35 -4.63 12.82
N LEU A 12 -5.84 -5.73 13.38
CA LEU A 12 -4.43 -5.90 13.74
C LEU A 12 -3.51 -5.78 12.52
N ALA A 13 -3.90 -6.40 11.39
CA ALA A 13 -3.12 -6.31 10.16
C ALA A 13 -3.07 -4.87 9.62
N LYS A 14 -4.17 -4.10 9.74
CA LYS A 14 -4.21 -2.68 9.42
C LYS A 14 -3.29 -1.86 10.33
N GLU A 15 -3.26 -2.15 11.62
CA GLU A 15 -2.40 -1.47 12.60
C GLU A 15 -0.90 -1.73 12.33
N LYS A 16 -0.54 -2.97 12.02
CA LYS A 16 0.79 -3.34 11.49
C LYS A 16 1.03 -2.83 10.05
N LYS A 17 0.10 -2.07 9.49
CA LYS A 17 0.13 -1.49 8.13
C LYS A 17 0.35 -2.53 7.03
N ILE A 18 -0.06 -3.79 7.21
CA ILE A 18 0.13 -4.86 6.22
C ILE A 18 -0.76 -4.53 5.01
N LYS A 19 -0.19 -4.39 3.81
CA LYS A 19 -0.98 -4.16 2.59
C LYS A 19 -1.71 -5.43 2.17
N GLN A 20 -2.83 -5.27 1.46
CA GLN A 20 -3.65 -6.38 0.93
C GLN A 20 -4.22 -7.34 2.00
N TYR A 21 -4.19 -6.98 3.28
CA TYR A 21 -4.73 -7.82 4.36
C TYR A 21 -6.21 -8.21 4.16
N TYR A 22 -6.99 -7.39 3.47
CA TYR A 22 -8.43 -7.58 3.29
C TYR A 22 -8.78 -8.76 2.37
N ILE A 23 -7.86 -9.14 1.46
CA ILE A 23 -8.01 -10.31 0.56
C ILE A 23 -7.47 -11.61 1.17
N LEU A 24 -6.82 -11.55 2.33
CA LEU A 24 -6.23 -12.72 2.97
C LEU A 24 -7.24 -13.51 3.81
N LYS A 25 -7.06 -14.83 3.83
CA LYS A 25 -7.85 -15.75 4.65
C LYS A 25 -7.43 -15.67 6.12
N GLN A 26 -8.28 -16.16 7.01
CA GLN A 26 -8.01 -16.15 8.46
C GLN A 26 -6.66 -16.82 8.81
N ALA A 27 -6.39 -18.01 8.27
CA ALA A 27 -5.15 -18.73 8.51
C ALA A 27 -3.90 -17.93 8.07
N GLU A 28 -3.97 -17.30 6.89
CA GLU A 28 -2.89 -16.45 6.35
C GLU A 28 -2.65 -15.21 7.24
N LEU A 29 -3.73 -14.57 7.70
CA LEU A 29 -3.64 -13.43 8.61
C LEU A 29 -3.05 -13.83 9.97
N VAL A 30 -3.47 -14.96 10.54
CA VAL A 30 -2.90 -15.49 11.79
C VAL A 30 -1.41 -15.76 11.61
N ALA A 31 -1.01 -16.44 10.53
CA ALA A 31 0.39 -16.71 10.24
C ALA A 31 1.20 -15.40 10.14
N LEU A 32 0.73 -14.43 9.35
CA LEU A 32 1.40 -13.13 9.18
C LEU A 32 1.50 -12.31 10.47
N LEU A 33 0.47 -12.33 11.31
CA LEU A 33 0.44 -11.56 12.55
C LEU A 33 1.30 -12.19 13.65
N THR A 34 1.46 -13.52 13.60
CA THR A 34 2.27 -14.30 14.54
C THR A 34 3.76 -14.29 14.17
N MET A 35 4.10 -14.01 12.91
CA MET A 35 5.48 -13.82 12.49
C MET A 35 6.08 -12.56 13.15
N ASP A 36 7.32 -12.71 13.64
CA ASP A 36 8.10 -11.61 14.23
C ASP A 36 8.46 -10.57 13.16
N GLU A 37 8.83 -11.07 11.97
CA GLU A 37 9.14 -10.26 10.81
C GLU A 37 8.16 -10.47 9.65
N LEU A 38 7.64 -9.36 9.10
CA LEU A 38 6.70 -9.40 7.97
C LEU A 38 7.41 -9.92 6.70
N PRO A 39 6.81 -10.87 5.96
CA PRO A 39 7.40 -11.42 4.75
C PRO A 39 7.78 -10.32 3.75
N ILE A 40 8.89 -10.56 3.07
CA ILE A 40 9.55 -9.60 2.17
C ILE A 40 8.58 -9.08 1.10
N LYS A 41 7.64 -9.90 0.61
CA LYS A 41 6.57 -9.50 -0.31
C LYS A 41 5.79 -8.26 0.15
N TYR A 42 5.42 -8.20 1.42
CA TYR A 42 4.67 -7.07 1.96
C TYR A 42 5.58 -5.88 2.31
N LYS A 43 6.87 -6.13 2.55
CA LYS A 43 7.89 -5.08 2.74
C LYS A 43 8.25 -4.40 1.42
N LEU A 44 8.41 -5.16 0.34
CA LEU A 44 8.77 -4.69 -1.00
C LEU A 44 7.76 -3.69 -1.57
N GLU A 45 6.47 -3.95 -1.36
CA GLU A 45 5.41 -3.05 -1.84
C GLU A 45 5.43 -1.68 -1.13
N LYS A 46 6.02 -1.60 0.06
CA LYS A 46 6.25 -0.34 0.78
C LYS A 46 7.60 0.28 0.52
N MET A 47 8.59 -0.52 0.14
CA MET A 47 9.93 -0.04 -0.10
C MET A 47 9.95 0.97 -1.23
N THR A 48 10.49 2.14 -0.92
CA THR A 48 10.79 3.19 -1.88
C THR A 48 12.05 2.82 -2.67
N ILE A 49 12.25 3.48 -3.82
CA ILE A 49 13.50 3.32 -4.59
C ILE A 49 14.74 3.68 -3.77
N LYS A 50 14.63 4.62 -2.82
CA LYS A 50 15.72 4.98 -1.90
C LYS A 50 16.09 3.82 -0.99
N GLU A 51 15.10 3.19 -0.36
CA GLU A 51 15.33 2.04 0.52
C GLU A 51 15.89 0.83 -0.26
N LEU A 52 15.38 0.57 -1.46
CA LEU A 52 15.93 -0.47 -2.32
C LEU A 52 17.39 -0.20 -2.69
N ARG A 53 17.75 1.06 -2.95
CA ARG A 53 19.15 1.45 -3.18
C ARG A 53 20.01 1.28 -1.93
N THR A 54 19.47 1.55 -0.74
CA THR A 54 20.16 1.27 0.52
C THR A 54 20.42 -0.22 0.67
N VAL A 55 19.43 -1.08 0.40
CA VAL A 55 19.61 -2.54 0.42
C VAL A 55 20.61 -3.01 -0.64
N ALA A 56 20.58 -2.44 -1.85
CA ALA A 56 21.55 -2.75 -2.90
C ALA A 56 22.98 -2.36 -2.49
N LYS A 57 23.14 -1.21 -1.84
CA LYS A 57 24.42 -0.77 -1.29
C LYS A 57 24.90 -1.69 -0.18
N ASP A 58 24.01 -2.07 0.74
CA ASP A 58 24.30 -2.99 1.85
C ASP A 58 24.77 -4.36 1.34
N ARG A 59 24.18 -4.84 0.24
CA ARG A 59 24.59 -6.06 -0.45
C ARG A 59 25.82 -5.89 -1.37
N GLY A 60 26.43 -4.72 -1.40
CA GLY A 60 27.62 -4.45 -2.20
C GLY A 60 27.41 -4.41 -3.71
N LEU A 61 26.16 -4.27 -4.17
CA LEU A 61 25.86 -4.14 -5.61
C LEU A 61 26.40 -2.82 -6.14
N ARG A 62 26.92 -2.82 -7.37
CA ARG A 62 27.35 -1.61 -8.10
C ARG A 62 26.46 -1.40 -9.32
N GLY A 63 26.36 -0.16 -9.79
CA GLY A 63 25.54 0.17 -10.97
C GLY A 63 24.03 0.26 -10.75
N PHE A 64 23.55 0.20 -9.50
CA PHE A 64 22.12 0.26 -9.19
C PHE A 64 21.49 1.67 -9.32
N TRP A 65 22.30 2.73 -9.46
CA TRP A 65 21.79 4.11 -9.47
C TRP A 65 20.89 4.42 -10.67
N GLY A 66 21.15 3.77 -11.81
CA GLY A 66 20.35 3.92 -13.03
C GLY A 66 19.21 2.92 -13.19
N LEU A 67 19.02 2.01 -12.24
CA LEU A 67 17.99 0.97 -12.34
C LEU A 67 16.63 1.49 -11.86
N SER A 68 15.58 1.07 -12.56
CA SER A 68 14.19 1.29 -12.14
C SER A 68 13.89 0.52 -10.85
N LYS A 69 12.82 0.91 -10.16
CA LYS A 69 12.36 0.22 -8.97
C LYS A 69 12.16 -1.28 -9.23
N GLU A 70 11.54 -1.63 -10.37
CA GLU A 70 11.26 -3.04 -10.72
C GLU A 70 12.55 -3.84 -10.95
N LYS A 71 13.53 -3.25 -11.65
CA LYS A 71 14.81 -3.92 -11.86
C LYS A 71 15.62 -4.06 -10.58
N LEU A 72 15.55 -3.08 -9.67
CA LEU A 72 16.14 -3.25 -8.34
C LEU A 72 15.45 -4.35 -7.54
N THR A 73 14.11 -4.42 -7.55
CA THR A 73 13.38 -5.47 -6.82
C THR A 73 13.66 -6.85 -7.40
N GLU A 74 13.74 -7.00 -8.72
CA GLU A 74 14.09 -8.26 -9.38
C GLU A 74 15.50 -8.74 -9.01
N LEU A 75 16.49 -7.84 -9.01
CA LEU A 75 17.86 -8.19 -8.63
C LEU A 75 18.01 -8.52 -7.14
N LEU A 76 17.30 -7.79 -6.27
CA LEU A 76 17.38 -7.99 -4.83
C LEU A 76 16.49 -9.15 -4.36
N PHE A 77 15.40 -9.43 -5.05
CA PHE A 77 14.39 -10.39 -4.62
C PHE A 77 13.85 -11.18 -5.82
N PRO A 78 14.69 -12.00 -6.48
CA PRO A 78 14.34 -12.68 -7.74
C PRO A 78 13.17 -13.66 -7.63
N SER A 79 12.81 -14.10 -6.42
CA SER A 79 11.65 -14.98 -6.18
C SER A 79 10.31 -14.22 -6.08
N HIS A 80 10.30 -12.89 -6.14
CA HIS A 80 9.09 -12.09 -5.91
C HIS A 80 8.24 -11.85 -7.16
N ASP A 81 8.86 -11.83 -8.34
CA ASP A 81 8.23 -11.37 -9.58
C ASP A 81 8.21 -12.47 -10.65
N LYS A 82 7.12 -13.23 -10.68
CA LYS A 82 6.65 -13.88 -11.92
C LYS A 82 5.36 -13.19 -12.39
N LYS A 83 5.43 -11.90 -12.69
CA LYS A 83 4.41 -11.20 -13.49
C LYS A 83 5.08 -10.16 -14.36
N GLN A 84 5.48 -10.57 -15.56
CA GLN A 84 5.76 -9.65 -16.66
C GLN A 84 4.40 -9.11 -17.14
N ASP A 85 4.11 -7.83 -16.90
CA ASP A 85 3.12 -7.10 -17.69
C ASP A 85 3.81 -5.86 -18.27
N HIS A 86 4.27 -6.00 -19.51
CA HIS A 86 4.76 -4.88 -20.31
C HIS A 86 3.54 -4.15 -20.89
N SER A 87 2.87 -3.32 -20.11
CA SER A 87 1.99 -2.31 -20.68
C SER A 87 2.82 -1.06 -21.00
N GLN A 88 3.25 -0.97 -22.26
CA GLN A 88 3.70 0.28 -22.87
C GLN A 88 2.57 1.32 -22.74
N THR A 89 2.72 2.30 -21.87
CA THR A 89 1.92 3.53 -21.96
C THR A 89 2.68 4.51 -22.84
N SER A 90 2.29 4.55 -24.11
CA SER A 90 2.66 5.59 -25.06
C SER A 90 2.24 6.96 -24.53
N GLU A 91 3.22 7.87 -24.50
CA GLU A 91 3.12 9.30 -24.84
C GLU A 91 1.92 10.07 -24.26
N HIS A 92 2.14 10.75 -23.13
CA HIS A 92 1.31 11.90 -22.73
C HIS A 92 1.62 13.07 -23.67
N GLY A 93 0.75 13.31 -24.64
CA GLY A 93 0.70 14.59 -25.36
C GLY A 93 0.37 15.73 -24.40
N ASP A 94 1.09 16.84 -24.54
CA ASP A 94 0.94 18.10 -23.81
C ASP A 94 -0.53 18.51 -23.58
N PRO A 95 -0.91 18.95 -22.36
CA PRO A 95 -2.20 19.58 -22.13
C PRO A 95 -2.17 21.02 -22.66
N GLN A 96 -2.81 21.23 -23.81
CA GLN A 96 -3.11 22.54 -24.35
C GLN A 96 -4.29 23.16 -23.58
N ASN A 97 -4.00 24.26 -22.86
CA ASN A 97 -4.90 25.27 -22.29
C ASN A 97 -6.40 24.97 -22.24
N GLU A 98 -6.93 24.68 -21.05
CA GLU A 98 -8.35 24.90 -20.74
C GLU A 98 -8.53 25.58 -19.37
N ASP A 99 -9.33 26.64 -19.42
CA ASP A 99 -9.69 27.69 -18.45
C ASP A 99 -9.86 27.29 -16.95
N PRO A 100 -9.28 28.03 -15.98
CA PRO A 100 -9.34 27.69 -14.55
C PRO A 100 -10.63 28.09 -13.81
N ASN A 101 -11.72 28.49 -14.48
CA ASN A 101 -12.87 29.11 -13.82
C ASN A 101 -14.20 28.35 -13.90
N LYS A 102 -14.25 27.04 -13.58
CA LYS A 102 -15.56 26.39 -13.36
C LYS A 102 -15.61 25.07 -12.58
N VAL A 103 -15.19 25.01 -11.31
CA VAL A 103 -15.71 23.98 -10.37
C VAL A 103 -15.71 24.51 -8.92
N LEU A 104 -16.68 25.37 -8.58
CA LEU A 104 -17.03 25.63 -7.17
C LEU A 104 -17.99 24.52 -6.74
N VAL A 105 -17.45 23.46 -6.16
CA VAL A 105 -18.23 22.38 -5.55
C VAL A 105 -18.63 22.82 -4.15
N GLU A 106 -19.90 23.19 -4.03
CA GLU A 106 -20.64 23.45 -2.80
C GLU A 106 -20.78 22.11 -2.03
N ILE A 107 -19.93 21.88 -1.03
CA ILE A 107 -20.10 20.81 -0.03
C ILE A 107 -20.00 21.44 1.36
N THR A 108 -21.13 21.98 1.80
CA THR A 108 -21.41 22.49 3.15
C THR A 108 -22.94 22.34 3.24
N GLU A 109 -23.59 21.51 4.06
CA GLU A 109 -23.42 21.27 5.49
C GLU A 109 -24.07 19.96 5.99
N ASN A 110 -24.46 19.03 5.11
CA ASN A 110 -25.42 17.97 5.50
C ASN A 110 -24.85 16.70 6.17
N SER A 111 -23.58 16.66 6.60
CA SER A 111 -22.94 15.43 7.13
C SER A 111 -22.52 15.49 8.61
N LEU A 112 -22.61 16.66 9.26
CA LEU A 112 -22.26 16.79 10.68
C LEU A 112 -23.46 16.62 11.63
N GLU A 113 -24.70 16.89 11.19
CA GLU A 113 -25.89 16.76 12.05
C GLU A 113 -26.25 15.30 12.39
N GLN A 114 -25.92 14.32 11.53
CA GLN A 114 -26.21 12.92 11.81
C GLN A 114 -25.26 12.26 12.82
N ARG A 115 -24.15 12.93 13.21
CA ARG A 115 -23.23 12.41 14.23
C ARG A 115 -23.48 12.96 15.64
N LEU A 116 -24.31 14.00 15.79
CA LEU A 116 -24.64 14.57 17.11
C LEU A 116 -25.93 13.98 17.71
N ASN A 117 -26.89 13.53 16.88
CA ASN A 117 -28.18 13.02 17.36
C ASN A 117 -28.13 11.58 17.94
N ASN A 118 -27.07 10.81 17.69
CA ASN A 118 -26.94 9.45 18.21
C ASN A 118 -26.14 9.35 19.53
N MET A 119 -25.86 10.48 20.20
CA MET A 119 -25.14 10.50 21.49
C MET A 119 -25.94 11.14 22.63
N ARG A 120 -27.26 11.36 22.45
CA ARG A 120 -28.16 11.93 23.47
C ARG A 120 -29.40 11.08 23.76
N LEU A 121 -29.31 9.77 23.59
CA LEU A 121 -30.29 8.82 24.13
C LEU A 121 -29.55 7.70 24.89
N HIS A 122 -29.07 8.00 26.09
CA HIS A 122 -29.10 7.08 27.22
C HIS A 122 -28.88 7.89 28.51
N GLU A 123 -29.91 7.86 29.34
CA GLU A 123 -30.08 8.43 30.72
C GLU A 123 -30.16 9.95 30.90
#